data_AF-A0A960MIA7-F1
#
_entry.id   AF-A0A960MIA7-F1
#
_cell.length_a   1.000
_cell.length_b   1.000
_cell.length_c   1.000
_cell.angle_alpha   90.00
_cell.angle_beta   90.00
_cell.angle_gamma   90.00
#
_symmetry.space_group_name_H-M   'P 1'
#
loop_
_entity.id
_entity.type
_entity.pdbx_description
1 polymer ?
#
loop_
_entity_poly.entity_id
_entity_poly.type
_entity_poly.pdbx_seq_one_letter_code
_entity_poly.pdbx_strand_id
1 'polypeptide(L)' 'MKIIILAGGSGKRLWPLSSEAYPKQFLDFDRGESLLQQTVNRFSQDEVLVVTNQKHFQITQKQLGPSF' A
#
# COMPACT_ATOMS: atom_id res chain seq x y z
N MET A 1 -10.29 -7.87 15.40
CA MET A 1 -9.35 -6.90 16.04
C MET A 1 -9.20 -5.72 15.08
N LYS A 2 -8.85 -4.51 15.53
CA LYS A 2 -8.62 -3.40 14.59
C LYS A 2 -7.14 -3.32 14.23
N ILE A 3 -6.82 -3.46 12.95
CA ILE A 3 -5.46 -3.45 12.42
C ILE A 3 -5.18 -2.11 11.76
N ILE A 4 -4.01 -1.53 12.02
CA ILE A 4 -3.57 -0.28 11.39
C ILE A 4 -2.34 -0.58 10.53
N ILE A 5 -2.44 -0.31 9.23
CA ILE A 5 -1.33 -0.44 8.28
C ILE A 5 -0.80 0.96 7.96
N LEU A 6 0.48 1.21 8.26
CA LEU A 6 1.16 2.45 7.92
C LEU A 6 1.80 2.35 6.52
N ALA A 7 1.12 2.88 5.52
CA ALA A 7 1.52 2.85 4.10
C ALA A 7 2.22 4.15 3.68
N GLY A 8 3.18 4.63 4.48
CA GLY A 8 3.94 5.86 4.23
C GLY A 8 5.36 5.63 3.71
N GLY A 9 6.08 6.74 3.50
CA GLY A 9 7.48 6.76 3.08
C GLY A 9 7.68 7.03 1.59
N SER A 10 8.84 7.60 1.24
CA SER A 10 9.18 8.03 -0.12
C SER A 10 9.91 6.98 -0.97
N GLY A 11 10.20 5.79 -0.42
CA GLY A 11 10.75 4.68 -1.21
C GLY A 11 12.15 4.89 -1.79
N LYS A 12 13.03 5.72 -1.21
CA LYS A 12 14.34 6.03 -1.84
C LYS A 12 15.32 4.85 -2.00
N ARG A 13 15.19 3.79 -1.20
CA ARG A 13 16.12 2.64 -1.18
C ARG A 13 15.90 1.62 -2.30
N LEU A 14 14.70 1.61 -2.90
CA LEU A 14 14.35 0.67 -3.98
C LEU A 14 14.37 1.36 -5.35
N TRP A 15 15.02 2.52 -5.47
CA TRP A 15 15.30 3.09 -6.79
C TRP A 15 16.15 2.10 -7.61
N PRO A 16 15.89 1.90 -8.91
CA PRO A 16 14.96 2.64 -9.77
C PRO A 16 13.50 2.15 -9.74
N LEU A 17 13.20 1.06 -9.02
CA LEU A 17 11.87 0.45 -9.00
C LEU A 17 10.83 1.36 -8.33
N SER A 18 11.19 2.09 -7.29
CA SER A 18 10.32 3.07 -6.66
C SER A 18 10.75 4.51 -6.89
N SER A 19 9.75 5.39 -6.87
CA SER A 19 9.91 6.85 -6.94
C SER A 19 9.10 7.53 -5.83
N GLU A 20 9.21 8.85 -5.72
CA GLU A 20 8.38 9.60 -4.78
C GLU A 20 6.88 9.55 -5.13
N ALA A 21 6.56 9.52 -6.43
CA ALA A 21 5.20 9.38 -6.94
C ALA A 21 4.66 7.94 -6.80
N TYR A 22 5.55 6.95 -6.89
CA TYR A 22 5.22 5.53 -6.81
C TYR A 22 6.15 4.80 -5.81
N PRO A 23 5.90 4.97 -4.49
CA PRO A 23 6.74 4.37 -3.45
C PRO A 23 6.50 2.86 -3.29
N LYS A 24 7.38 2.22 -2.51
CA LYS A 24 7.54 0.76 -2.43
C LYS A 24 6.26 -0.03 -2.20
N GLN A 25 5.33 0.50 -1.42
CA GLN A 25 4.10 -0.20 -1.02
C GLN A 25 3.20 -0.52 -2.23
N PHE A 26 3.37 0.20 -3.34
CA PHE A 26 2.61 -0.02 -4.57
C PHE A 26 3.32 -0.95 -5.55
N LEU A 27 4.57 -1.34 -5.29
CA LEU A 27 5.30 -2.26 -6.16
C LEU A 27 4.73 -3.67 -6.07
N ASP A 28 4.62 -4.30 -7.23
CA ASP A 28 4.43 -5.74 -7.39
C ASP A 28 5.79 -6.37 -7.75
N PHE A 29 6.10 -7.49 -7.13
CA PHE A 29 7.31 -8.28 -7.37
C PHE A 29 6.93 -9.63 -7.96
N ASP A 30 6.24 -9.57 -9.11
CA ASP A 30 5.75 -10.73 -9.88
C ASP A 30 4.81 -11.66 -9.10
N ARG A 31 3.99 -11.08 -8.21
CA ARG A 31 2.97 -11.81 -7.42
C ARG A 31 1.54 -11.49 -7.86
N GLY A 32 1.36 -10.54 -8.79
CA GLY A 32 0.05 -10.07 -9.23
C GLY A 32 -0.63 -9.11 -8.23
N GLU A 33 0.05 -8.79 -7.14
CA GLU A 33 -0.45 -7.94 -6.06
C GLU A 33 0.68 -7.04 -5.55
N SER A 34 0.36 -5.77 -5.28
CA SER A 34 1.31 -4.86 -4.64
C SER A 34 1.64 -5.29 -3.21
N LEU A 35 2.77 -4.82 -2.67
CA LEU A 35 3.12 -5.05 -1.27
C LEU A 35 2.02 -4.60 -0.29
N LEU A 36 1.27 -3.54 -0.62
CA LEU A 36 0.14 -3.06 0.16
C LEU A 36 -1.02 -4.06 0.13
N GLN A 37 -1.44 -4.51 -1.06
CA GLN A 37 -2.51 -5.50 -1.23
C GLN A 37 -2.15 -6.80 -0.49
N GLN A 38 -0.94 -7.31 -0.69
CA GLN A 38 -0.45 -8.49 0.03
C GLN A 38 -0.50 -8.31 1.55
N THR A 39 -0.23 -7.10 2.06
CA THR A 39 -0.25 -6.83 3.50
C THR A 39 -1.69 -6.78 4.04
N VAL A 40 -2.62 -6.19 3.30
CA VAL A 40 -4.05 -6.19 3.65
C VAL A 40 -4.60 -7.62 3.63
N ASN A 41 -4.26 -8.42 2.62
CA ASN A 41 -4.76 -9.79 2.46
C ASN A 41 -4.36 -10.72 3.62
N ARG A 42 -3.22 -10.47 4.28
CA ARG A 42 -2.82 -11.19 5.51
C ARG A 42 -3.80 -11.01 6.67
N PHE A 43 -4.62 -9.96 6.65
CA PHE A 43 -5.59 -9.61 7.68
C PHE A 43 -7.02 -9.53 7.11
N SER A 44 -7.32 -10.33 6.07
CA SER A 44 -8.61 -10.30 5.34
C SER A 44 -9.86 -10.54 6.19
N GLN A 45 -9.73 -11.09 7.39
CA GLN A 45 -10.82 -11.35 8.32
C GLN A 45 -10.97 -10.25 9.41
N ASP A 46 -10.08 -9.27 9.43
CA ASP A 46 -10.04 -8.19 10.42
C ASP A 46 -10.46 -6.85 9.82
N GLU A 47 -10.87 -5.91 10.68
CA GLU A 47 -11.08 -4.52 10.29
C GLU A 47 -9.73 -3.83 10.13
N VAL A 48 -9.40 -3.40 8.90
CA VAL A 48 -8.11 -2.79 8.56
C VAL A 48 -8.28 -1.31 8.24
N LEU A 49 -7.52 -0.45 8.92
CA LEU A 49 -7.35 0.97 8.60
C LEU A 49 -5.99 1.20 7.96
N VAL A 50 -5.95 1.83 6.79
CA VAL A 50 -4.69 2.21 6.12
C VAL A 50 -4.42 3.69 6.31
N VAL A 51 -3.26 4.02 6.89
CA VAL A 51 -2.78 5.38 7.03
C VAL A 51 -1.71 5.64 5.97
N THR A 52 -1.97 6.61 5.08
CA THR A 52 -1.07 6.96 3.97
C THR A 52 -0.93 8.48 3.85
N ASN A 53 0.06 8.94 3.08
CA ASN A 53 0.18 10.36 2.79
C ASN A 53 -0.96 10.81 1.86
N GLN A 54 -1.48 12.03 2.05
CA GLN A 54 -2.53 12.59 1.20
C GLN A 54 -2.18 12.53 -0.30
N LYS A 55 -0.91 12.73 -0.66
CA LYS A 55 -0.45 12.64 -2.06
C LYS A 55 -0.60 11.24 -2.67
N HIS A 56 -0.67 10.20 -1.84
CA HIS A 56 -0.81 8.81 -2.24
C HIS A 56 -2.22 8.26 -2.02
N PHE A 57 -3.18 9.10 -1.62
CA PHE A 57 -4.56 8.68 -1.37
C PHE A 57 -5.20 8.03 -2.61
N GLN A 58 -5.09 8.67 -3.78
CA GLN A 58 -5.70 8.18 -5.02
C GLN A 58 -5.13 6.82 -5.47
N ILE A 59 -3.81 6.63 -5.40
CA ILE A 59 -3.19 5.35 -5.75
C ILE A 59 -3.51 4.25 -4.72
N THR A 60 -3.63 4.61 -3.43
CA THR A 60 -4.06 3.68 -2.37
C THR A 60 -5.48 3.19 -2.64
N GLN A 61 -6.41 4.11 -2.94
CA GLN A 61 -7.78 3.80 -3.36
C GLN A 61 -7.82 2.91 -4.61
N LYS A 62 -7.00 3.20 -5.63
CA LYS A 62 -6.92 2.37 -6.84
C LYS A 62 -6.47 0.93 -6.54
N GLN A 63 -5.62 0.73 -5.53
CA GLN A 63 -5.07 -0.57 -5.17
C GLN A 63 -6.01 -1.39 -4.27
N LEU A 64 -6.71 -0.74 -3.35
CA LEU A 64 -7.52 -1.43 -2.33
C LEU A 64 -9.04 -1.35 -2.58
N GLY A 65 -9.47 -0.46 -3.45
CA GLY A 65 -10.88 -0.21 -3.75
C GLY A 65 -11.56 0.77 -2.79
N PRO A 66 -12.83 1.09 -3.06
CA PRO A 66 -13.58 2.16 -2.36
C PRO A 66 -13.98 1.82 -0.91
N SER A 67 -13.78 0.57 -0.48
CA SER A 67 -14.05 0.12 0.89
C SER A 67 -12.95 0.47 1.89
N PHE A 68 -11.84 1.03 1.40
CA PHE A 68 -10.68 1.50 2.18
C PHE A 68 -10.57 3.01 2.20
#